data_AF-A0A2E5VBB7-F1
#
_entry.id   AF-A0A2E5VBB7-F1
#
_cell.length_a   1.000
_cell.length_b   1.000
_cell.length_c   1.000
_cell.angle_alpha   90.00
_cell.angle_beta   90.00
_cell.angle_gamma   90.00
#
_symmetry.space_group_name_H-M   'P 1'
#
loop_
_entity.id
_entity.type
_entity.pdbx_description
1 polymer ?
#
loop_
_entity_poly.entity_id
_entity_poly.type
_entity_poly.pdbx_seq_one_letter_code
_entity_poly.pdbx_strand_id
1 'polypeptide(L)'
;MHLIKSYKYLILLLIFPVLSLSHHSRSEFSTESLELQGILTNVIWRNPHAALEIMVVNTDGSEESWRIETFGSPNLFARMGVEREMFEEGDYIRVSGMPSTMRDNYLLGTNVLFQNGLEAILSSNLDPVWSDTYVGGSGASDRFADILPNTQDQNQGLFRNWSIAGYTVGVSRDLPFTEEAILAQEMWNPIESPIVKCESPGMPMPMNQPLGFEFVQIDDYLIELNIEYFGLKRQIHLNPSLNEVLPDPSPLGYSIGYWEAGNLHVETSRIDYPYFNIYGAPQSKNIQVFETFMLSEDQSRLEYKIEIIDNLTFSRAATAERLYLALGEPFIPLNCEYDISDF
;
A
#
# COMPACT_ATOMS: atom_id res chain seq x y z
N MET A 1 56.85 -50.77 -18.09
CA MET A 1 55.46 -51.12 -17.71
C MET A 1 55.08 -50.23 -16.55
N HIS A 2 54.40 -49.10 -16.78
CA HIS A 2 53.47 -48.45 -15.85
C HIS A 2 52.73 -47.33 -16.60
N LEU A 3 51.48 -47.63 -16.95
CA LEU A 3 50.51 -46.73 -17.58
C LEU A 3 49.90 -45.82 -16.51
N ILE A 4 49.95 -44.51 -16.70
CA ILE A 4 49.17 -43.54 -15.92
C ILE A 4 47.83 -43.35 -16.64
N LYS A 5 46.75 -43.91 -16.07
CA LYS A 5 45.37 -43.71 -16.54
C LYS A 5 44.90 -42.32 -16.11
N SER A 6 44.61 -41.46 -17.08
CA SER A 6 43.94 -40.17 -16.86
C SER A 6 42.43 -40.39 -16.72
N TYR A 7 41.86 -40.11 -15.55
CA TYR A 7 40.40 -40.07 -15.35
C TYR A 7 39.88 -38.68 -15.74
N LYS A 8 39.08 -38.62 -16.81
CA LYS A 8 38.28 -37.44 -17.14
C LYS A 8 37.08 -37.39 -16.20
N TYR A 9 37.05 -36.43 -15.28
CA TYR A 9 35.85 -36.15 -14.49
C TYR A 9 34.82 -35.46 -15.39
N LEU A 10 33.72 -36.14 -15.65
CA LEU A 10 32.54 -35.58 -16.30
C LEU A 10 31.79 -34.77 -15.23
N ILE A 11 31.92 -33.45 -15.27
CA ILE A 11 31.13 -32.54 -14.42
C ILE A 11 29.70 -32.52 -14.97
N LEU A 12 28.79 -33.20 -14.28
CA LEU A 12 27.37 -33.14 -14.55
C LEU A 12 26.85 -31.80 -13.97
N LEU A 13 26.57 -30.82 -14.84
CA LEU A 13 25.92 -29.58 -14.44
C LEU A 13 24.46 -29.90 -14.06
N LEU A 14 24.19 -29.99 -12.76
CA LEU A 14 22.85 -29.97 -12.22
C LEU A 14 22.27 -28.57 -12.45
N ILE A 15 21.42 -28.43 -13.46
CA ILE A 15 20.56 -27.26 -13.65
C ILE A 15 19.52 -27.32 -12.52
N PHE A 16 19.80 -26.66 -11.40
CA PHE A 16 18.77 -26.36 -10.43
C PHE A 16 17.76 -25.42 -11.09
N PRO A 17 16.45 -25.73 -11.09
CA PRO A 17 15.46 -24.73 -11.43
C PRO A 17 15.60 -23.63 -10.38
N VAL A 18 16.04 -22.46 -10.81
CA VAL A 18 15.96 -21.24 -10.01
C VAL A 18 14.47 -20.97 -9.90
N LEU A 19 13.90 -21.21 -8.72
CA LEU A 19 12.59 -20.69 -8.37
C LEU A 19 12.72 -19.17 -8.46
N SER A 20 12.27 -18.59 -9.57
CA SER A 20 12.08 -17.16 -9.66
C SER A 20 10.97 -16.83 -8.67
N LEU A 21 11.36 -16.32 -7.50
CA LEU A 21 10.46 -15.61 -6.61
C LEU A 21 10.08 -14.31 -7.32
N SER A 22 9.13 -14.43 -8.24
CA SER A 22 8.50 -13.28 -8.86
C SER A 22 7.62 -12.64 -7.80
N HIS A 23 7.96 -11.43 -7.39
CA HIS A 23 7.08 -10.60 -6.57
C HIS A 23 5.94 -10.10 -7.49
N HIS A 24 4.86 -10.89 -7.61
CA HIS A 24 3.70 -10.74 -8.52
C HIS A 24 2.81 -9.51 -8.27
N SER A 25 3.33 -8.43 -7.69
CA SER A 25 2.54 -7.31 -7.19
C SER A 25 1.72 -6.56 -8.24
N ARG A 26 1.92 -6.79 -9.56
CA ARG A 26 1.28 -6.05 -10.65
C ARG A 26 1.18 -6.86 -11.94
N SER A 27 0.70 -8.11 -11.87
CA SER A 27 0.63 -9.05 -13.00
C SER A 27 -0.14 -8.54 -14.23
N GLU A 28 -0.98 -7.52 -14.07
CA GLU A 28 -1.67 -6.85 -15.17
C GLU A 28 -0.71 -6.09 -16.11
N PHE A 29 0.34 -5.48 -15.59
CA PHE A 29 1.13 -4.50 -16.33
C PHE A 29 2.37 -5.13 -16.97
N SER A 30 2.70 -4.67 -18.18
CA SER A 30 3.91 -5.05 -18.89
C SER A 30 5.17 -4.61 -18.14
N THR A 31 6.28 -5.30 -18.35
CA THR A 31 7.61 -4.84 -17.88
C THR A 31 8.22 -3.77 -18.78
N GLU A 32 7.65 -3.56 -19.97
CA GLU A 32 8.08 -2.52 -20.90
C GLU A 32 7.39 -1.19 -20.59
N SER A 33 8.10 -0.09 -20.81
CA SER A 33 7.54 1.25 -20.66
C SER A 33 6.93 1.75 -21.97
N LEU A 34 5.78 2.40 -21.88
CA LEU A 34 5.15 3.18 -22.94
C LEU A 34 5.17 4.65 -22.56
N GLU A 35 5.51 5.51 -23.52
CA GLU A 35 5.39 6.95 -23.39
C GLU A 35 4.20 7.47 -24.21
N LEU A 36 3.41 8.35 -23.61
CA LEU A 36 2.26 9.01 -24.22
C LEU A 36 2.41 10.53 -24.10
N GLN A 37 1.79 11.25 -25.03
CA GLN A 37 1.65 12.69 -24.95
C GLN A 37 0.23 13.08 -25.34
N GLY A 38 -0.38 13.97 -24.57
CA GLY A 38 -1.77 14.31 -24.77
C GLY A 38 -2.25 15.44 -23.88
N ILE A 39 -3.51 15.83 -24.08
CA ILE A 39 -4.19 16.82 -23.25
C ILE A 39 -4.78 16.10 -22.04
N LEU A 40 -4.48 16.58 -20.84
CA LEU A 40 -5.11 16.13 -19.60
C LEU A 40 -6.58 16.51 -19.60
N THR A 41 -7.48 15.54 -19.62
CA THR A 41 -8.93 15.76 -19.70
C THR A 41 -9.64 15.60 -18.37
N ASN A 42 -9.06 14.85 -17.43
CA ASN A 42 -9.66 14.59 -16.12
C ASN A 42 -8.58 14.19 -15.10
N VAL A 43 -8.80 14.53 -13.83
CA VAL A 43 -7.94 14.13 -12.72
C VAL A 43 -8.76 13.55 -11.58
N ILE A 44 -8.57 12.26 -11.34
CA ILE A 44 -9.23 11.49 -10.29
C ILE A 44 -8.28 11.41 -9.09
N TRP A 45 -8.61 12.12 -8.00
CA TRP A 45 -7.74 12.27 -6.83
C TRP A 45 -8.33 11.62 -5.57
N ARG A 46 -8.45 10.30 -5.60
CA ARG A 46 -9.11 9.49 -4.56
C ARG A 46 -8.31 8.23 -4.24
N ASN A 47 -8.68 7.50 -3.18
CA ASN A 47 -8.05 6.23 -2.84
C ASN A 47 -8.58 5.07 -3.69
N PRO A 48 -7.85 3.93 -3.81
CA PRO A 48 -6.51 3.68 -3.29
C PRO A 48 -5.39 4.32 -4.12
N HIS A 49 -5.66 4.66 -5.38
CA HIS A 49 -4.71 5.28 -6.29
C HIS A 49 -5.37 6.46 -7.02
N ALA A 50 -4.61 7.52 -7.26
CA ALA A 50 -5.03 8.57 -8.18
C ALA A 50 -5.02 8.03 -9.63
N ALA A 51 -5.77 8.70 -10.51
CA ALA A 51 -5.69 8.48 -11.93
C ALA A 51 -5.78 9.79 -12.72
N LEU A 52 -5.17 9.80 -13.89
CA LEU A 52 -5.28 10.86 -14.90
C LEU A 52 -5.94 10.29 -16.14
N GLU A 53 -6.73 11.09 -16.85
CA GLU A 53 -7.20 10.74 -18.18
C GLU A 53 -6.62 11.72 -19.18
N ILE A 54 -6.03 11.22 -20.26
CA ILE A 54 -5.47 12.05 -21.32
C ILE A 54 -6.07 11.70 -22.67
N MET A 55 -6.23 12.70 -23.51
CA MET A 55 -6.55 12.55 -24.92
C MET A 55 -5.27 12.59 -25.75
N VAL A 56 -4.95 11.48 -26.40
CA VAL A 56 -3.81 11.31 -27.31
C VAL A 56 -4.29 11.44 -28.74
N VAL A 57 -3.62 12.27 -29.54
CA VAL A 57 -3.90 12.40 -30.98
C VAL A 57 -2.86 11.59 -31.75
N ASN A 58 -3.31 10.56 -32.46
CA ASN A 58 -2.47 9.70 -33.28
C ASN A 58 -2.00 10.39 -34.56
N THR A 59 -0.98 9.82 -35.21
CA THR A 59 -0.42 10.36 -36.46
C THR A 59 -1.42 10.40 -37.63
N ASP A 60 -2.47 9.59 -37.60
CA ASP A 60 -3.55 9.59 -38.59
C ASP A 60 -4.69 10.59 -38.25
N GLY A 61 -4.55 11.31 -37.14
CA GLY A 61 -5.53 12.26 -36.63
C GLY A 61 -6.68 11.64 -35.83
N SER A 62 -6.65 10.32 -35.57
CA SER A 62 -7.58 9.70 -34.61
C SER A 62 -7.24 10.11 -33.17
N GLU A 63 -8.25 10.11 -32.30
CA GLU A 63 -8.12 10.46 -30.89
C GLU A 63 -8.37 9.22 -30.03
N GLU A 64 -7.50 9.00 -29.04
CA GLU A 64 -7.63 7.93 -28.05
C GLU A 64 -7.65 8.51 -26.64
N SER A 65 -8.61 8.07 -25.83
CA SER A 65 -8.61 8.33 -24.39
C SER A 65 -7.78 7.26 -23.69
N TRP A 66 -6.84 7.70 -22.85
CA TRP A 66 -5.97 6.84 -22.05
C TRP A 66 -6.17 7.15 -20.57
N ARG A 67 -6.32 6.09 -19.76
CA ARG A 67 -6.35 6.20 -18.31
C ARG A 67 -5.00 5.81 -17.73
N ILE A 68 -4.47 6.68 -16.88
CA ILE A 68 -3.18 6.53 -16.23
C ILE A 68 -3.40 6.41 -14.74
N GLU A 69 -3.36 5.18 -14.23
CA GLU A 69 -3.37 4.92 -12.80
C GLU A 69 -1.98 5.15 -12.22
N THR A 70 -1.92 5.77 -11.06
CA THR A 70 -0.67 6.02 -10.34
C THR A 70 -0.22 4.82 -9.50
N PHE A 71 1.05 4.75 -9.07
CA PHE A 71 1.52 3.62 -8.24
C PHE A 71 1.01 3.64 -6.80
N GLY A 72 0.76 4.82 -6.25
CA GLY A 72 0.53 5.04 -4.83
C GLY A 72 -0.76 5.82 -4.60
N SER A 73 -1.07 6.06 -3.33
CA SER A 73 -2.24 6.86 -2.99
C SER A 73 -1.97 8.36 -3.15
N PRO A 74 -3.02 9.17 -3.30
CA PRO A 74 -2.86 10.62 -3.30
C PRO A 74 -2.23 11.15 -2.00
N ASN A 75 -2.50 10.52 -0.85
CA ASN A 75 -1.86 10.88 0.43
C ASN A 75 -0.35 10.62 0.41
N LEU A 76 0.09 9.51 -0.19
CA LEU A 76 1.52 9.22 -0.35
C LEU A 76 2.19 10.25 -1.27
N PHE A 77 1.52 10.64 -2.36
CA PHE A 77 2.05 11.66 -3.29
C PHE A 77 2.13 13.04 -2.68
N ALA A 78 1.10 13.48 -1.96
CA ALA A 78 1.10 14.76 -1.26
C ALA A 78 2.30 14.83 -0.29
N ARG A 79 2.62 13.73 0.40
CA ARG A 79 3.81 13.67 1.26
C ARG A 79 5.09 13.86 0.48
N MET A 80 5.21 13.33 -0.72
CA MET A 80 6.39 13.50 -1.57
C MET A 80 6.37 14.82 -2.38
N GLY A 81 5.40 15.70 -2.12
CA GLY A 81 5.26 17.00 -2.78
C GLY A 81 4.59 16.95 -4.15
N VAL A 82 4.01 15.82 -4.55
CA VAL A 82 3.19 15.71 -5.77
C VAL A 82 1.74 16.00 -5.37
N GLU A 83 1.27 17.21 -5.71
CA GLU A 83 -0.03 17.74 -5.29
C GLU A 83 -1.04 17.73 -6.45
N ARG A 84 -2.34 17.67 -6.12
CA ARG A 84 -3.43 17.64 -7.11
C ARG A 84 -3.40 18.88 -8.01
N GLU A 85 -3.03 20.01 -7.43
CA GLU A 85 -3.01 21.34 -8.04
C GLU A 85 -1.98 21.43 -9.17
N MET A 86 -1.02 20.51 -9.24
CA MET A 86 -0.05 20.42 -10.34
C MET A 86 -0.67 19.89 -11.63
N PHE A 87 -1.83 19.22 -11.54
CA PHE A 87 -2.51 18.59 -12.67
C PHE A 87 -3.72 19.43 -13.07
N GLU A 88 -3.54 20.38 -13.99
CA GLU A 88 -4.61 21.23 -14.50
C GLU A 88 -5.23 20.63 -15.78
N GLU A 89 -6.54 20.41 -15.77
CA GLU A 89 -7.27 19.96 -16.96
C GLU A 89 -7.10 20.97 -18.11
N GLY A 90 -6.80 20.47 -19.30
CA GLY A 90 -6.42 21.25 -20.47
C GLY A 90 -4.91 21.34 -20.70
N ASP A 91 -4.09 20.97 -19.72
CA ASP A 91 -2.63 20.94 -19.90
C ASP A 91 -2.20 19.85 -20.87
N TYR A 92 -1.21 20.16 -21.70
CA TYR A 92 -0.53 19.15 -22.50
C TYR A 92 0.63 18.54 -21.71
N ILE A 93 0.57 17.24 -21.46
CA ILE A 93 1.55 16.52 -20.64
C ILE A 93 2.17 15.37 -21.40
N ARG A 94 3.39 14.99 -21.00
CA ARG A 94 4.04 13.73 -21.42
C ARG A 94 4.03 12.78 -20.24
N VAL A 95 3.62 11.55 -20.48
CA VAL A 95 3.49 10.51 -19.46
C VAL A 95 4.33 9.31 -19.83
N SER A 96 4.96 8.68 -18.84
CA SER A 96 5.65 7.40 -18.96
C SER A 96 4.98 6.43 -18.00
N GLY A 97 4.91 5.16 -18.38
CA GLY A 97 4.34 4.13 -17.54
C GLY A 97 4.39 2.76 -18.18
N MET A 98 3.83 1.77 -17.49
CA MET A 98 3.72 0.40 -17.99
C MET A 98 2.31 0.16 -18.52
N PRO A 99 2.11 -0.24 -19.78
CA PRO A 99 0.79 -0.51 -20.31
C PRO A 99 0.20 -1.78 -19.70
N SER A 100 -1.11 -1.78 -19.50
CA SER A 100 -1.86 -2.98 -19.13
C SER A 100 -1.81 -4.00 -20.26
N THR A 101 -1.71 -5.27 -19.88
CA THR A 101 -1.85 -6.42 -20.78
C THR A 101 -3.27 -6.99 -20.76
N MET A 102 -4.18 -6.40 -19.98
CA MET A 102 -5.55 -6.87 -19.76
C MET A 102 -6.63 -5.83 -20.10
N ARG A 103 -6.29 -4.53 -20.07
CA ARG A 103 -7.20 -3.42 -20.35
C ARG A 103 -6.63 -2.56 -21.48
N ASP A 104 -7.47 -2.23 -22.46
CA ASP A 104 -7.10 -1.32 -23.54
C ASP A 104 -6.92 0.10 -22.98
N ASN A 105 -5.94 0.83 -23.54
CA ASN A 105 -5.64 2.23 -23.22
C ASN A 105 -5.49 2.52 -21.72
N TYR A 106 -4.94 1.56 -20.98
CA TYR A 106 -4.72 1.67 -19.55
C TYR A 106 -3.23 1.59 -19.23
N LEU A 107 -2.73 2.56 -18.48
CA LEU A 107 -1.32 2.72 -18.15
C LEU A 107 -1.15 2.78 -16.64
N LEU A 108 -0.17 2.06 -16.11
CA LEU A 108 0.37 2.35 -14.79
C LEU A 108 1.45 3.42 -14.93
N GLY A 109 1.08 4.66 -14.64
CA GLY A 109 1.94 5.83 -14.76
C GLY A 109 3.09 5.81 -13.77
N THR A 110 4.29 6.08 -14.27
CA THR A 110 5.52 6.24 -13.48
C THR A 110 5.91 7.71 -13.34
N ASN A 111 5.75 8.52 -14.41
CA ASN A 111 6.24 9.89 -14.47
C ASN A 111 5.32 10.76 -15.35
N VAL A 112 5.21 12.03 -15.01
CA VAL A 112 4.53 13.08 -15.80
C VAL A 112 5.45 14.28 -15.96
N LEU A 113 5.69 14.72 -17.20
CA LEU A 113 6.40 15.95 -17.51
C LEU A 113 5.40 17.02 -17.96
N PHE A 114 5.41 18.13 -17.24
CA PHE A 114 4.59 19.31 -17.53
C PHE A 114 5.30 20.24 -18.52
N GLN A 115 4.53 21.12 -19.19
CA GLN A 115 5.07 22.08 -20.16
C GLN A 115 6.09 23.06 -19.55
N ASN A 116 5.96 23.36 -18.26
CA ASN A 116 6.88 24.24 -17.54
C ASN A 116 8.24 23.58 -17.23
N GLY A 117 8.42 22.30 -17.60
CA GLY A 117 9.66 21.53 -17.39
C GLY A 117 9.74 20.83 -16.04
N LEU A 118 8.75 20.98 -15.16
CA LEU A 118 8.64 20.19 -13.93
C LEU A 118 8.25 18.75 -14.27
N GLU A 119 8.89 17.79 -13.60
CA GLU A 119 8.52 16.39 -13.65
C GLU A 119 7.93 15.90 -12.32
N ALA A 120 6.73 15.33 -12.34
CA ALA A 120 6.16 14.62 -11.21
C ALA A 120 6.43 13.10 -11.33
N ILE A 121 7.03 12.52 -10.30
CA ILE A 121 7.28 11.08 -10.22
C ILE A 121 6.12 10.43 -9.48
N LEU A 122 5.35 9.61 -10.18
CA LEU A 122 4.12 8.95 -9.71
C LEU A 122 4.40 7.63 -8.98
N SER A 123 5.60 7.48 -8.39
CA SER A 123 5.99 6.34 -7.56
C SER A 123 6.98 6.77 -6.47
N SER A 124 6.97 6.09 -5.33
CA SER A 124 7.84 6.38 -4.18
C SER A 124 9.24 5.77 -4.29
N ASN A 125 9.54 5.01 -5.35
CA ASN A 125 10.79 4.28 -5.52
C ASN A 125 11.40 4.42 -6.92
N LEU A 126 10.95 5.41 -7.70
CA LEU A 126 11.46 5.71 -9.03
C LEU A 126 12.19 7.06 -9.05
N ASP A 127 12.96 7.25 -10.10
CA ASP A 127 13.77 8.43 -10.38
C ASP A 127 13.14 9.23 -11.55
N PRO A 128 13.53 10.50 -11.77
CA PRO A 128 13.08 11.26 -12.93
C PRO A 128 13.57 10.65 -14.25
N VAL A 129 12.78 10.80 -15.30
CA VAL A 129 13.04 10.29 -16.66
C VAL A 129 13.55 11.39 -17.58
N TRP A 130 13.05 12.63 -17.45
CA TRP A 130 13.28 13.69 -18.43
C TRP A 130 13.88 14.97 -17.85
N SER A 131 13.62 15.30 -16.58
CA SER A 131 13.98 16.59 -16.00
C SER A 131 14.84 16.49 -14.74
N ASP A 132 15.82 17.40 -14.62
CA ASP A 132 16.55 17.63 -13.36
C ASP A 132 15.73 18.47 -12.35
N THR A 133 14.57 19.00 -12.77
CA THR A 133 13.61 19.71 -11.91
C THR A 133 12.39 18.82 -11.71
N TYR A 134 12.30 18.18 -10.55
CA TYR A 134 11.26 17.19 -10.27
C TYR A 134 10.75 17.23 -8.83
N VAL A 135 9.58 16.63 -8.64
CA VAL A 135 8.93 16.36 -7.34
C VAL A 135 8.53 14.88 -7.26
N GLY A 136 8.43 14.34 -6.05
CA GLY A 136 8.15 12.92 -5.86
C GLY A 136 9.41 12.03 -5.86
N GLY A 137 9.18 10.72 -6.00
CA GLY A 137 10.26 9.76 -6.22
C GLY A 137 10.97 9.29 -4.96
N SER A 138 11.99 8.45 -5.20
CA SER A 138 12.81 7.80 -4.18
C SER A 138 13.43 8.80 -3.18
N GLY A 139 13.90 9.95 -3.67
CA GLY A 139 14.53 10.99 -2.86
C GLY A 139 13.59 11.76 -1.92
N ALA A 140 12.28 11.66 -2.12
CA ALA A 140 11.26 12.38 -1.33
C ALA A 140 10.40 11.45 -0.46
N SER A 141 10.53 10.12 -0.63
CA SER A 141 9.77 9.10 0.12
C SER A 141 10.18 9.02 1.59
N ASP A 142 11.47 9.12 1.88
CA ASP A 142 12.00 8.85 3.22
C ASP A 142 11.94 10.10 4.11
N ARG A 143 11.38 9.95 5.30
CA ARG A 143 11.17 11.00 6.30
C ARG A 143 11.97 10.64 7.55
N PHE A 144 12.84 11.55 7.97
CA PHE A 144 13.69 11.34 9.14
C PHE A 144 13.15 12.10 10.35
N ALA A 145 13.48 11.58 11.53
CA ALA A 145 13.03 12.11 12.81
C ALA A 145 13.58 13.52 13.14
N ASP A 146 14.52 14.02 12.35
CA ASP A 146 15.25 15.26 12.61
C ASP A 146 14.42 16.53 12.34
N ILE A 147 13.24 16.37 11.72
CA ILE A 147 12.29 17.44 11.38
C ILE A 147 11.02 17.35 12.25
N LEU A 148 11.02 16.51 13.29
CA LEU A 148 9.81 16.30 14.08
C LEU A 148 9.48 17.53 14.95
N PRO A 149 8.19 17.90 15.06
CA PRO A 149 7.76 18.91 16.01
C PRO A 149 8.14 18.50 17.44
N ASN A 150 8.13 19.46 18.39
CA ASN A 150 8.33 19.15 19.81
C ASN A 150 7.10 18.39 20.36
N THR A 151 7.09 17.08 20.10
CA THR A 151 6.01 16.15 20.43
C THR A 151 5.90 15.89 21.92
N GLN A 152 7.01 16.03 22.65
CA GLN A 152 7.06 15.89 24.10
C GLN A 152 6.31 17.02 24.82
N ASP A 153 6.44 18.27 24.35
CA ASP A 153 5.69 19.41 24.90
C ASP A 153 4.17 19.27 24.68
N GLN A 154 3.76 18.63 23.58
CA GLN A 154 2.35 18.37 23.26
C GLN A 154 1.74 17.30 24.17
N ASN A 155 2.54 16.28 24.53
CA ASN A 155 2.16 15.17 25.41
C ASN A 155 0.83 14.48 25.04
N GLN A 156 0.56 14.29 23.74
CA GLN A 156 -0.68 13.68 23.23
C GLN A 156 -0.66 12.14 23.22
N GLY A 157 0.47 11.51 23.54
CA GLY A 157 0.61 10.05 23.48
C GLY A 157 0.34 9.52 22.07
N LEU A 158 -0.43 8.43 21.99
CA LEU A 158 -0.88 7.85 20.72
C LEU A 158 -1.93 8.71 19.99
N PHE A 159 -2.67 9.58 20.69
CA PHE A 159 -3.88 10.25 20.19
C PHE A 159 -3.56 11.45 19.28
N ARG A 160 -3.03 11.12 18.11
CA ARG A 160 -2.61 12.04 17.05
C ARG A 160 -2.62 11.32 15.71
N ASN A 161 -2.35 12.08 14.65
CA ASN A 161 -2.05 11.53 13.34
C ASN A 161 -0.64 10.94 13.28
N TRP A 162 -0.52 9.72 12.77
CA TRP A 162 0.72 8.98 12.58
C TRP A 162 0.95 8.77 11.09
N SER A 163 2.06 9.31 10.58
CA SER A 163 2.47 9.16 9.18
C SER A 163 3.57 8.13 9.04
N ILE A 164 3.71 7.51 7.88
CA ILE A 164 4.80 6.56 7.64
C ILE A 164 6.17 7.28 7.66
N ALA A 165 7.21 6.60 8.12
CA ALA A 165 8.58 7.09 8.00
C ALA A 165 9.12 7.05 6.55
N GLY A 166 8.43 6.33 5.66
CA GLY A 166 8.75 6.18 4.25
C GLY A 166 8.15 4.90 3.70
N TYR A 167 8.23 4.70 2.39
CA TYR A 167 7.64 3.51 1.76
C TYR A 167 8.30 2.21 2.26
N THR A 168 9.62 2.21 2.41
CA THR A 168 10.44 1.07 2.87
C THR A 168 11.06 1.25 4.25
N VAL A 169 11.03 2.47 4.83
CA VAL A 169 11.70 2.79 6.09
C VAL A 169 10.99 2.14 7.28
N GLY A 170 11.75 1.37 8.07
CA GLY A 170 11.23 0.69 9.26
C GLY A 170 10.18 -0.38 8.95
N VAL A 171 10.20 -0.93 7.73
CA VAL A 171 9.26 -1.97 7.29
C VAL A 171 9.96 -3.34 7.30
N SER A 172 9.33 -4.33 7.92
CA SER A 172 9.74 -5.74 7.84
C SER A 172 8.51 -6.60 7.60
N ARG A 173 8.63 -7.68 6.83
CA ARG A 173 7.53 -8.60 6.51
C ARG A 173 8.03 -10.02 6.39
N ASP A 174 7.32 -10.93 7.03
CA ASP A 174 7.49 -12.37 6.91
C ASP A 174 6.11 -13.01 6.73
N LEU A 175 5.77 -13.29 5.48
CA LEU A 175 4.46 -13.79 5.04
C LEU A 175 4.62 -15.20 4.46
N PRO A 176 4.71 -16.24 5.30
CA PRO A 176 4.98 -17.60 4.87
C PRO A 176 3.72 -18.26 4.32
N PHE A 177 3.26 -17.81 3.15
CA PHE A 177 2.06 -18.32 2.49
C PHE A 177 2.06 -19.84 2.35
N THR A 178 0.89 -20.46 2.49
CA THR A 178 0.68 -21.87 2.13
C THR A 178 0.85 -22.09 0.62
N GLU A 179 1.08 -23.33 0.20
CA GLU A 179 1.11 -23.68 -1.23
C GLU A 179 -0.22 -23.33 -1.90
N GLU A 180 -1.34 -23.57 -1.21
CA GLU A 180 -2.68 -23.23 -1.67
C GLU A 180 -2.87 -21.72 -1.85
N ALA A 181 -2.37 -20.90 -0.91
CA ALA A 181 -2.44 -19.44 -1.02
C ALA A 181 -1.55 -18.90 -2.14
N ILE A 182 -0.41 -19.53 -2.43
CA ILE A 182 0.44 -19.17 -3.57
C ILE A 182 -0.30 -19.47 -4.88
N LEU A 183 -0.85 -20.68 -5.04
CA LEU A 183 -1.60 -21.07 -6.23
C LEU A 183 -2.84 -20.18 -6.46
N ALA A 184 -3.54 -19.81 -5.40
CA ALA A 184 -4.68 -18.89 -5.48
C ALA A 184 -4.27 -17.51 -6.03
N GLN A 185 -3.11 -17.00 -5.61
CA GLN A 185 -2.58 -15.72 -6.09
C GLN A 185 -2.09 -15.81 -7.55
N GLU A 186 -1.51 -16.93 -7.97
CA GLU A 186 -1.08 -17.15 -9.35
C GLU A 186 -2.26 -17.18 -10.34
N MET A 187 -3.42 -17.67 -9.90
CA MET A 187 -4.65 -17.71 -10.70
C MET A 187 -5.51 -16.45 -10.57
N TRP A 188 -5.09 -15.49 -9.74
CA TRP A 188 -5.87 -14.31 -9.44
C TRP A 188 -5.99 -13.39 -10.65
N ASN A 189 -7.22 -12.96 -10.94
CA ASN A 189 -7.45 -11.91 -11.91
C ASN A 189 -7.42 -10.54 -11.20
N PRO A 190 -6.37 -9.71 -11.37
CA PRO A 190 -6.21 -8.47 -10.63
C PRO A 190 -7.34 -7.47 -10.86
N ILE A 191 -7.95 -7.46 -12.06
CA ILE A 191 -9.08 -6.56 -12.37
C ILE A 191 -10.38 -6.95 -11.67
N GLU A 192 -10.49 -8.19 -11.18
CA GLU A 192 -11.65 -8.66 -10.43
C GLU A 192 -11.57 -8.33 -8.93
N SER A 193 -10.44 -7.74 -8.50
CA SER A 193 -10.22 -7.40 -7.10
C SER A 193 -11.31 -6.47 -6.55
N PRO A 194 -11.90 -6.79 -5.38
CA PRO A 194 -12.85 -5.90 -4.71
C PRO A 194 -12.31 -4.47 -4.55
N ILE A 195 -11.01 -4.35 -4.31
CA ILE A 195 -10.32 -3.06 -4.14
C ILE A 195 -10.33 -2.22 -5.42
N VAL A 196 -10.11 -2.86 -6.58
CA VAL A 196 -10.19 -2.19 -7.89
C VAL A 196 -11.62 -1.70 -8.17
N LYS A 197 -12.62 -2.38 -7.58
CA LYS A 197 -14.05 -2.03 -7.68
C LYS A 197 -14.52 -1.11 -6.54
N CYS A 198 -13.61 -0.53 -5.77
CA CYS A 198 -13.90 0.32 -4.62
C CYS A 198 -14.75 -0.33 -3.52
N GLU A 199 -14.73 -1.66 -3.41
CA GLU A 199 -15.28 -2.37 -2.26
C GLU A 199 -14.29 -2.27 -1.08
N SER A 200 -14.82 -1.96 0.11
CA SER A 200 -13.98 -1.71 1.29
C SER A 200 -13.23 -2.98 1.73
N PRO A 201 -11.91 -2.89 1.98
CA PRO A 201 -11.12 -4.00 2.49
C PRO A 201 -11.47 -4.36 3.94
N GLY A 202 -11.22 -5.62 4.29
CA GLY A 202 -11.24 -6.09 5.68
C GLY A 202 -9.86 -6.17 6.33
N MET A 203 -9.83 -6.31 7.66
CA MET A 203 -8.60 -6.55 8.40
C MET A 203 -7.92 -7.86 7.93
N PRO A 204 -6.57 -7.93 7.94
CA PRO A 204 -5.62 -6.91 8.39
C PRO A 204 -5.15 -5.95 7.27
N MET A 205 -5.77 -5.98 6.09
CA MET A 205 -5.27 -5.27 4.90
C MET A 205 -5.08 -3.75 5.10
N PRO A 206 -6.01 -3.00 5.72
CA PRO A 206 -5.85 -1.55 5.92
C PRO A 206 -4.62 -1.16 6.75
N MET A 207 -4.23 -2.01 7.70
CA MET A 207 -3.08 -1.75 8.58
C MET A 207 -1.73 -2.10 7.93
N ASN A 208 -1.76 -2.79 6.79
CA ASN A 208 -0.57 -3.21 6.05
C ASN A 208 -0.24 -2.31 4.85
N GLN A 209 -0.98 -1.21 4.65
CA GLN A 209 -0.72 -0.25 3.59
C GLN A 209 0.38 0.75 3.98
N PRO A 210 1.11 1.33 3.01
CA PRO A 210 2.06 2.41 3.27
C PRO A 210 1.31 3.74 3.47
N LEU A 211 0.42 3.80 4.45
CA LEU A 211 -0.43 4.96 4.73
C LEU A 211 -0.57 5.19 6.23
N GLY A 212 -0.92 6.41 6.60
CA GLY A 212 -1.08 6.82 7.98
C GLY A 212 -2.42 6.42 8.59
N PHE A 213 -2.54 6.71 9.88
CA PHE A 213 -3.78 6.63 10.63
C PHE A 213 -3.77 7.62 11.79
N GLU A 214 -4.95 7.95 12.30
CA GLU A 214 -5.14 8.80 13.46
C GLU A 214 -5.85 8.03 14.57
N PHE A 215 -5.30 8.09 15.78
CA PHE A 215 -5.97 7.62 16.98
C PHE A 215 -6.81 8.74 17.58
N VAL A 216 -8.09 8.45 17.85
CA VAL A 216 -9.02 9.34 18.55
C VAL A 216 -9.57 8.62 19.77
N GLN A 217 -9.39 9.20 20.96
CA GLN A 217 -10.05 8.71 22.16
C GLN A 217 -11.52 9.17 22.13
N ILE A 218 -12.46 8.21 22.14
CA ILE A 218 -13.90 8.52 22.19
C ILE A 218 -14.35 8.65 23.64
N ASP A 219 -14.02 7.67 24.46
CA ASP A 219 -14.21 7.64 25.91
C ASP A 219 -13.20 6.68 26.55
N ASP A 220 -13.22 6.48 27.87
CA ASP A 220 -12.26 5.63 28.60
C ASP A 220 -12.19 4.16 28.14
N TYR A 221 -13.18 3.69 27.38
CA TYR A 221 -13.33 2.30 26.94
C TYR A 221 -13.28 2.12 25.43
N LEU A 222 -13.22 3.21 24.65
CA LEU A 222 -13.27 3.16 23.20
C LEU A 222 -12.27 4.09 22.54
N ILE A 223 -11.46 3.50 21.67
CA ILE A 223 -10.56 4.21 20.75
C ILE A 223 -11.11 4.03 19.33
N GLU A 224 -11.21 5.12 18.57
CA GLU A 224 -11.41 5.09 17.12
C GLU A 224 -10.06 5.26 16.43
N LEU A 225 -9.77 4.38 15.47
CA LEU A 225 -8.63 4.47 14.57
C LEU A 225 -9.15 4.87 13.19
N ASN A 226 -8.90 6.11 12.80
CA ASN A 226 -9.17 6.62 11.45
C ASN A 226 -8.01 6.21 10.54
N ILE A 227 -8.28 5.43 9.51
CA ILE A 227 -7.26 4.84 8.63
C ILE A 227 -7.31 5.55 7.29
N GLU A 228 -6.17 6.01 6.79
CA GLU A 228 -6.12 6.73 5.52
C GLU A 228 -6.56 5.85 4.35
N TYR A 229 -6.24 4.55 4.37
CA TYR A 229 -6.68 3.63 3.34
C TYR A 229 -8.21 3.48 3.35
N PHE A 230 -8.85 3.87 2.23
CA PHE A 230 -10.32 3.86 2.06
C PHE A 230 -11.09 4.75 3.05
N GLY A 231 -10.42 5.61 3.83
CA GLY A 231 -11.08 6.44 4.85
C GLY A 231 -11.77 5.62 5.94
N LEU A 232 -11.26 4.41 6.22
CA LEU A 232 -11.90 3.46 7.12
C LEU A 232 -11.84 3.92 8.58
N LYS A 233 -12.86 3.56 9.35
CA LYS A 233 -12.91 3.77 10.80
C LYS A 233 -12.98 2.43 11.51
N ARG A 234 -11.99 2.14 12.34
CA ARG A 234 -11.93 0.91 13.14
C ARG A 234 -12.06 1.26 14.62
N GLN A 235 -12.89 0.52 15.33
CA GLN A 235 -13.09 0.70 16.77
C GLN A 235 -12.27 -0.34 17.56
N ILE A 236 -11.58 0.12 18.60
CA ILE A 236 -10.80 -0.71 19.52
C ILE A 236 -11.43 -0.55 20.91
N HIS A 237 -12.02 -1.64 21.40
CA HIS A 237 -12.69 -1.69 22.70
C HIS A 237 -11.69 -2.04 23.80
N LEU A 238 -11.49 -1.14 24.77
CA LEU A 238 -10.52 -1.31 25.83
C LEU A 238 -11.10 -2.10 27.01
N ASN A 239 -10.43 -3.19 27.37
CA ASN A 239 -10.77 -4.04 28.52
C ASN A 239 -12.28 -4.38 28.62
N PRO A 240 -12.91 -4.91 27.55
CA PRO A 240 -14.33 -5.23 27.55
C PRO A 240 -14.67 -6.30 28.59
N SER A 241 -15.93 -6.33 29.02
CA SER A 241 -16.38 -7.34 29.98
C SER A 241 -16.40 -8.73 29.33
N LEU A 242 -15.97 -9.76 30.05
CA LEU A 242 -16.06 -11.16 29.59
C LEU A 242 -17.49 -11.62 29.29
N ASN A 243 -18.50 -10.91 29.81
CA ASN A 243 -19.91 -11.23 29.60
C ASN A 243 -20.57 -10.37 28.50
N GLU A 244 -19.80 -9.52 27.82
CA GLU A 244 -20.30 -8.68 26.75
C GLU A 244 -20.65 -9.53 25.53
N VAL A 245 -21.84 -9.29 24.96
CA VAL A 245 -22.25 -9.95 23.73
C VAL A 245 -21.48 -9.30 22.58
N LEU A 246 -20.55 -10.05 21.99
CA LEU A 246 -19.79 -9.58 20.84
C LEU A 246 -20.71 -9.42 19.62
N PRO A 247 -20.50 -8.38 18.78
CA PRO A 247 -21.29 -8.13 17.58
C PRO A 247 -21.11 -9.25 16.55
N ASP A 248 -21.91 -9.29 15.47
CA ASP A 248 -21.73 -10.24 14.36
C ASP A 248 -20.43 -9.99 13.58
N PRO A 249 -19.89 -11.00 12.85
CA PRO A 249 -18.66 -10.84 12.09
C PRO A 249 -18.78 -9.73 11.04
N SER A 250 -17.69 -9.01 10.80
CA SER A 250 -17.64 -7.91 9.83
C SER A 250 -16.30 -7.90 9.10
N PRO A 251 -16.16 -7.21 7.95
CA PRO A 251 -14.87 -7.10 7.28
C PRO A 251 -13.75 -6.56 8.17
N LEU A 252 -14.03 -5.60 9.06
CA LEU A 252 -13.05 -5.05 10.01
C LEU A 252 -12.90 -5.89 11.28
N GLY A 253 -13.77 -6.89 11.48
CA GLY A 253 -13.79 -7.73 12.66
C GLY A 253 -14.25 -7.00 13.92
N TYR A 254 -13.75 -7.46 15.05
CA TYR A 254 -13.94 -6.86 16.37
C TYR A 254 -12.58 -6.80 17.09
N SER A 255 -12.15 -5.59 17.45
CA SER A 255 -10.85 -5.34 18.06
C SER A 255 -10.96 -5.09 19.56
N ILE A 256 -10.20 -5.85 20.35
CA ILE A 256 -10.09 -5.72 21.80
C ILE A 256 -8.70 -5.22 22.14
N GLY A 257 -8.61 -4.10 22.86
CA GLY A 257 -7.36 -3.48 23.28
C GLY A 257 -7.09 -3.59 24.77
N TYR A 258 -5.82 -3.66 25.15
CA TYR A 258 -5.37 -3.49 26.53
C TYR A 258 -4.00 -2.81 26.58
N TRP A 259 -3.72 -2.17 27.71
CA TRP A 259 -2.44 -1.52 27.96
C TRP A 259 -1.54 -2.41 28.82
N GLU A 260 -0.31 -2.62 28.37
CA GLU A 260 0.72 -3.32 29.14
C GLU A 260 2.06 -2.61 28.96
N ALA A 261 2.73 -2.29 30.07
CA ALA A 261 4.02 -1.60 30.07
C ALA A 261 4.09 -0.32 29.22
N GLY A 262 2.97 0.40 29.06
CA GLY A 262 2.87 1.63 28.26
C GLY A 262 2.57 1.41 26.76
N ASN A 263 2.46 0.16 26.31
CA ASN A 263 2.12 -0.19 24.94
C ASN A 263 0.66 -0.58 24.82
N LEU A 264 0.04 -0.26 23.68
CA LEU A 264 -1.31 -0.72 23.36
C LEU A 264 -1.19 -2.03 22.57
N HIS A 265 -1.77 -3.09 23.13
CA HIS A 265 -1.93 -4.38 22.47
C HIS A 265 -3.36 -4.52 22.00
N VAL A 266 -3.56 -5.02 20.77
CA VAL A 266 -4.91 -5.19 20.19
C VAL A 266 -5.04 -6.58 19.58
N GLU A 267 -6.06 -7.33 19.98
CA GLU A 267 -6.48 -8.55 19.31
C GLU A 267 -7.71 -8.27 18.45
N THR A 268 -7.65 -8.59 17.17
CA THR A 268 -8.79 -8.50 16.25
C THR A 268 -9.19 -9.90 15.79
N SER A 269 -10.47 -10.21 15.93
CA SER A 269 -11.08 -11.48 15.52
C SER A 269 -12.43 -11.24 14.83
N ARG A 270 -13.15 -12.31 14.47
CA ARG A 270 -14.48 -12.24 13.83
C ARG A 270 -14.47 -11.45 12.52
N ILE A 271 -13.35 -11.55 11.80
CA ILE A 271 -13.15 -10.93 10.50
C ILE A 271 -13.92 -11.75 9.45
N ASP A 272 -14.79 -11.08 8.70
CA ASP A 272 -15.53 -11.66 7.57
C ASP A 272 -15.15 -10.91 6.29
N TYR A 273 -13.94 -11.18 5.83
CA TYR A 273 -13.42 -10.71 4.55
C TYR A 273 -12.57 -11.81 3.92
N PRO A 274 -12.80 -12.17 2.64
CA PRO A 274 -12.26 -13.41 2.07
C PRO A 274 -10.82 -13.33 1.58
N TYR A 275 -10.21 -12.14 1.54
CA TYR A 275 -8.88 -11.93 0.97
C TYR A 275 -7.92 -11.25 1.94
N PHE A 276 -6.73 -11.82 2.11
CA PHE A 276 -5.67 -11.23 2.94
C PHE A 276 -5.01 -10.02 2.25
N ASN A 277 -4.85 -10.08 0.93
CA ASN A 277 -4.21 -9.05 0.13
C ASN A 277 -4.97 -8.80 -1.19
N ILE A 278 -4.53 -7.80 -1.95
CA ILE A 278 -5.13 -7.45 -3.25
C ILE A 278 -4.78 -8.44 -4.39
N TYR A 279 -3.94 -9.43 -4.09
CA TYR A 279 -3.45 -10.43 -5.05
C TYR A 279 -4.23 -11.75 -4.97
N GLY A 280 -5.31 -11.80 -4.20
CA GLY A 280 -6.17 -12.97 -4.12
C GLY A 280 -5.71 -14.02 -3.10
N ALA A 281 -4.78 -13.70 -2.20
CA ALA A 281 -4.44 -14.61 -1.10
C ALA A 281 -5.71 -14.88 -0.26
N PRO A 282 -6.14 -16.14 -0.11
CA PRO A 282 -7.36 -16.47 0.61
C PRO A 282 -7.19 -16.17 2.08
N GLN A 283 -8.29 -15.83 2.76
CA GLN A 283 -8.35 -15.60 4.19
C GLN A 283 -9.55 -16.36 4.77
N SER A 284 -9.35 -17.03 5.91
CA SER A 284 -10.39 -17.76 6.61
C SER A 284 -11.13 -16.85 7.60
N LYS A 285 -12.34 -17.27 8.00
CA LYS A 285 -13.10 -16.61 9.08
C LYS A 285 -12.51 -16.86 10.48
N ASN A 286 -11.50 -17.71 10.59
CA ASN A 286 -10.81 -18.02 11.85
C ASN A 286 -9.52 -17.22 12.03
N ILE A 287 -9.19 -16.31 11.10
CA ILE A 287 -8.03 -15.45 11.21
C ILE A 287 -8.04 -14.69 12.55
N GLN A 288 -6.88 -14.67 13.20
CA GLN A 288 -6.63 -13.84 14.37
C GLN A 288 -5.48 -12.88 14.07
N VAL A 289 -5.64 -11.64 14.49
CA VAL A 289 -4.68 -10.57 14.26
C VAL A 289 -4.29 -9.98 15.61
N PHE A 290 -3.00 -9.96 15.90
CA PHE A 290 -2.44 -9.42 17.13
C PHE A 290 -1.53 -8.24 16.79
N GLU A 291 -1.88 -7.06 17.27
CA GLU A 291 -1.17 -5.82 17.00
C GLU A 291 -0.52 -5.30 18.29
N THR A 292 0.63 -4.66 18.16
CA THR A 292 1.31 -3.96 19.26
C THR A 292 1.80 -2.61 18.79
N PHE A 293 1.39 -1.57 19.50
CA PHE A 293 1.72 -0.16 19.25
C PHE A 293 2.63 0.34 20.38
N MET A 294 3.90 0.62 20.04
CA MET A 294 4.94 1.02 20.99
C MET A 294 5.38 2.46 20.73
N LEU A 295 5.07 3.34 21.69
CA LEU A 295 5.40 4.76 21.62
C LEU A 295 6.81 5.00 22.16
N SER A 296 7.63 5.77 21.45
CA SER A 296 8.94 6.19 21.96
C SER A 296 8.82 7.15 23.15
N GLU A 297 9.85 7.23 24.00
CA GLU A 297 9.85 8.11 25.19
C GLU A 297 9.61 9.59 24.86
N ASP A 298 10.11 10.05 23.71
CA ASP A 298 9.93 11.41 23.20
C ASP A 298 8.59 11.61 22.45
N GLN A 299 7.77 10.55 22.31
CA GLN A 299 6.49 10.50 21.58
C GLN A 299 6.59 10.85 20.08
N SER A 300 7.80 10.78 19.52
CA SER A 300 8.07 11.18 18.14
C SER A 300 7.92 10.02 17.15
N ARG A 301 8.03 8.77 17.65
CA ARG A 301 7.99 7.53 16.88
C ARG A 301 6.97 6.55 17.46
N LEU A 302 6.32 5.82 16.56
CA LEU A 302 5.44 4.71 16.88
C LEU A 302 5.90 3.48 16.12
N GLU A 303 6.43 2.50 16.85
CA GLU A 303 6.74 1.19 16.30
C GLU A 303 5.48 0.33 16.34
N TYR A 304 5.07 -0.14 15.17
CA TYR A 304 3.91 -1.01 15.01
C TYR A 304 4.35 -2.41 14.62
N LYS A 305 3.83 -3.42 15.30
CA LYS A 305 4.02 -4.83 14.97
C LYS A 305 2.67 -5.51 14.84
N ILE A 306 2.57 -6.43 13.89
CA ILE A 306 1.41 -7.27 13.68
C ILE A 306 1.84 -8.72 13.52
N GLU A 307 1.19 -9.62 14.25
CA GLU A 307 1.24 -11.07 14.09
C GLU A 307 -0.13 -11.57 13.62
N ILE A 308 -0.14 -12.50 12.66
CA ILE A 308 -1.33 -12.94 11.97
C ILE A 308 -1.34 -14.45 11.93
N ILE A 309 -2.40 -15.04 12.46
CA ILE A 309 -2.59 -16.49 12.53
C ILE A 309 -3.79 -16.85 11.66
N ASP A 310 -3.53 -17.51 10.53
CA ASP A 310 -4.54 -18.16 9.71
C ASP A 310 -3.91 -19.33 8.95
N ASN A 311 -4.29 -20.57 9.30
CA ASN A 311 -3.72 -21.77 8.69
C ASN A 311 -4.17 -21.98 7.23
N LEU A 312 -5.20 -21.27 6.77
CA LEU A 312 -5.57 -21.26 5.35
C LEU A 312 -4.56 -20.45 4.54
N THR A 313 -4.21 -19.25 5.03
CA THR A 313 -3.33 -18.31 4.33
C THR A 313 -1.85 -18.63 4.54
N PHE A 314 -1.45 -19.00 5.76
CA PHE A 314 -0.05 -19.10 6.15
C PHE A 314 0.32 -20.46 6.75
N SER A 315 1.53 -20.93 6.47
CA SER A 315 2.10 -22.17 6.99
C SER A 315 2.54 -22.09 8.46
N ARG A 316 2.70 -20.86 8.97
CA ARG A 316 2.94 -20.50 10.37
C ARG A 316 2.50 -19.05 10.58
N ALA A 317 2.57 -18.54 11.82
CA ALA A 317 2.28 -17.14 12.09
C ALA A 317 3.08 -16.22 11.14
N ALA A 318 2.36 -15.32 10.49
CA ALA A 318 2.92 -14.28 9.64
C ALA A 318 3.15 -13.02 10.48
N THR A 319 4.18 -12.25 10.14
CA THR A 319 4.50 -11.02 10.87
C THR A 319 4.79 -9.86 9.94
N ALA A 320 4.46 -8.65 10.38
CA ALA A 320 4.93 -7.43 9.76
C ALA A 320 5.22 -6.36 10.81
N GLU A 321 6.15 -5.47 10.47
CA GLU A 321 6.52 -4.31 11.30
C GLU A 321 6.52 -3.05 10.43
N ARG A 322 6.19 -1.92 11.03
CA ARG A 322 6.25 -0.59 10.40
C ARG A 322 6.60 0.48 11.42
N LEU A 323 7.43 1.44 11.02
CA LEU A 323 7.70 2.66 11.77
C LEU A 323 6.79 3.79 11.28
N TYR A 324 6.14 4.44 12.24
CA TYR A 324 5.39 5.67 12.04
C TYR A 324 6.02 6.84 12.81
N LEU A 325 5.80 8.06 12.30
CA LEU A 325 6.33 9.32 12.82
C LEU A 325 5.20 10.31 13.10
N ALA A 326 5.36 11.07 14.17
CA ALA A 326 4.46 12.16 14.53
C ALA A 326 4.87 13.46 13.81
N LEU A 327 4.57 13.56 12.51
CA LEU A 327 4.97 14.70 11.67
C LEU A 327 4.20 16.01 11.95
N GLY A 328 3.09 15.94 12.68
CA GLY A 328 2.19 17.10 12.91
C GLY A 328 1.37 17.50 11.68
N GLU A 329 1.39 16.68 10.63
CA GLU A 329 0.56 16.85 9.44
C GLU A 329 -0.92 16.50 9.76
N PRO A 330 -1.90 17.18 9.13
CA PRO A 330 -3.31 16.83 9.32
C PRO A 330 -3.62 15.43 8.77
N PHE A 331 -4.60 14.76 9.38
CA PHE A 331 -5.17 13.55 8.81
C PHE A 331 -6.04 13.91 7.60
N ILE A 332 -5.81 13.26 6.46
CA ILE A 332 -6.55 13.53 5.20
C ILE A 332 -7.32 12.27 4.82
N PRO A 333 -8.63 12.20 5.13
CA PRO A 333 -9.46 11.08 4.69
C PRO A 333 -9.71 11.17 3.19
N LEU A 334 -9.34 10.12 2.45
CA LEU A 334 -9.72 9.96 1.05
C LEU A 334 -10.53 8.67 0.90
N ASN A 335 -11.75 8.82 0.40
CA ASN A 335 -12.63 7.69 0.09
C ASN A 335 -12.32 7.16 -1.31
N CYS A 336 -12.81 5.96 -1.64
CA CYS A 336 -12.68 5.41 -3.01
C CYS A 336 -13.76 5.91 -3.97
N GLU A 337 -14.75 6.71 -3.52
CA GLU A 337 -15.97 7.16 -4.22
C GLU A 337 -16.07 6.71 -5.68
N TYR A 338 -16.86 5.68 -5.97
CA TYR A 338 -17.05 5.13 -7.31
C TYR A 338 -17.72 6.18 -8.22
N ASP A 339 -17.04 6.64 -9.27
CA ASP A 339 -17.66 7.52 -10.26
C ASP A 339 -18.27 6.66 -11.37
N ILE A 340 -19.57 6.83 -11.59
CA ILE A 340 -20.39 6.00 -12.49
C ILE A 340 -20.09 6.36 -13.97
N SER A 341 -19.29 7.39 -14.23
CA SER A 341 -18.81 7.74 -15.57
C SER A 341 -17.74 6.80 -16.15
N ASP A 342 -17.23 5.85 -15.36
CA ASP A 342 -16.17 4.90 -15.75
C ASP A 342 -16.68 3.73 -16.66
N PHE A 343 -17.84 3.86 -17.34
CA PHE A 343 -18.40 2.87 -18.28
C PHE A 343 -18.79 3.44 -19.65
#